data_AF-A0A5B6Z2W4-F1
#
_entry.id   AF-A0A5B6Z2W4-F1
#
_cell.length_a   1.000
_cell.length_b   1.000
_cell.length_c   1.000
_cell.angle_alpha   90.00
_cell.angle_beta   90.00
_cell.angle_gamma   90.00
#
_symmetry.space_group_name_H-M   'P 1'
#
loop_
_entity.id
_entity.type
_entity.pdbx_description
1 polymer ?
#
loop_
_entity_poly.entity_id
_entity_poly.type
_entity_poly.pdbx_seq_one_letter_code
_entity_poly.pdbx_strand_id
1 'polypeptide(L)'
;KHPSLYLSSGEHPFLPVSLPLLQFATTKSAMAFPYMEAVVGFMILMYIFESYLDLRQHTALKLPRLPKTLEGVISQEKFEKSRAYSLDKSHFHFVHEFVTILMDTAILFFGVLPWFWKRSGEFLVFVGLNAENEIFHTLAFLAGVMFWSQITDLPFSLYSTFVIESRHGFNKQTIWLFFRDMIKGIALSILIGPPIVAAIIVIVQKGGPYLAIYLWAFMLVLALVMMTIYPILIAPLFNKFTPLPDGELRVKIENLASSLKFPLKKLFVVQGQAIAMRICMDSLTTSVSSFTTH
;
A
#
# COMPACT_ATOMS: atom_id res chain seq x y z
N LYS A 1 17.56 88.60 -7.00
CA LYS A 1 17.40 89.59 -5.91
C LYS A 1 16.41 89.02 -4.91
N HIS A 2 16.88 88.65 -3.71
CA HIS A 2 16.08 88.49 -2.49
C HIS A 2 15.51 89.88 -2.05
N PRO A 3 14.62 90.03 -1.03
CA PRO A 3 14.60 89.20 0.19
C PRO A 3 13.27 89.00 1.00
N SER A 4 13.40 88.22 2.09
CA SER A 4 12.77 88.42 3.43
C SER A 4 11.26 88.21 3.64
N LEU A 5 10.76 87.82 4.84
CA LEU A 5 11.28 87.03 6.00
C LEU A 5 10.10 86.82 7.01
N TYR A 6 10.41 86.17 8.14
CA TYR A 6 9.62 85.89 9.37
C TYR A 6 8.99 84.48 9.47
N LEU A 7 9.05 83.73 10.58
CA LEU A 7 10.00 83.43 11.69
C LEU A 7 9.18 82.77 12.82
N SER A 8 9.87 81.99 13.67
CA SER A 8 9.41 81.38 14.95
C SER A 8 8.75 79.99 14.82
N SER A 9 9.38 78.86 15.14
CA SER A 9 10.13 78.40 16.34
C SER A 9 9.24 77.77 17.41
N GLY A 10 9.54 76.53 17.82
CA GLY A 10 8.80 75.76 18.85
C GLY A 10 9.22 74.27 18.94
N GLU A 11 9.77 73.86 20.08
CA GLU A 11 10.54 72.60 20.24
C GLU A 11 10.53 72.05 21.70
N HIS A 12 10.97 70.82 22.04
CA HIS A 12 11.45 69.71 21.18
C HIS A 12 10.48 68.49 21.12
N PRO A 13 10.36 67.54 22.10
CA PRO A 13 10.42 66.13 21.69
C PRO A 13 9.44 65.12 22.36
N PHE A 14 8.73 64.31 21.57
CA PHE A 14 8.16 63.04 22.06
C PHE A 14 8.26 61.92 21.03
N LEU A 15 9.30 61.09 21.17
CA LEU A 15 9.28 59.70 20.69
C LEU A 15 8.56 58.83 21.74
N PRO A 16 7.58 58.02 21.32
CA PRO A 16 7.38 56.71 21.91
C PRO A 16 7.84 55.63 20.91
N VAL A 17 8.71 54.74 21.38
CA VAL A 17 9.18 53.57 20.63
C VAL A 17 8.01 52.64 20.35
N SER A 18 7.50 52.62 19.11
CA SER A 18 6.53 51.63 18.65
C SER A 18 7.27 50.41 18.09
N LEU A 19 7.39 49.38 18.93
CA LEU A 19 7.98 48.08 18.62
C LEU A 19 7.09 47.31 17.60
N PRO A 20 7.57 46.91 16.41
CA PRO A 20 6.84 46.01 15.52
C PRO A 20 7.27 44.54 15.69
N LEU A 21 7.63 44.12 16.91
CA LEU A 21 7.87 42.70 17.24
C LEU A 21 6.56 41.99 17.59
N LEU A 22 5.62 41.99 16.65
CA LEU A 22 4.49 41.04 16.51
C LEU A 22 3.67 41.36 15.25
N GLN A 23 4.34 41.69 14.13
CA GLN A 23 3.68 41.58 12.83
C GLN A 23 3.48 40.10 12.50
N PHE A 24 2.29 39.63 12.86
CA PHE A 24 1.68 38.37 12.44
C PHE A 24 2.03 38.05 10.98
N ALA A 25 2.88 37.04 10.78
CA ALA A 25 3.18 36.46 9.48
C ALA A 25 2.03 35.57 8.96
N THR A 26 0.78 35.98 9.20
CA THR A 26 -0.47 35.29 8.83
C THR A 26 -1.34 36.16 7.92
N THR A 27 -0.70 36.86 6.98
CA THR A 27 -1.35 37.67 5.93
C THR A 27 -0.85 37.29 4.53
N LYS A 28 -0.91 35.98 4.21
CA LYS A 28 -0.94 35.49 2.83
C LYS A 28 -1.88 34.28 2.72
N SER A 29 -2.80 34.36 1.76
CA SER A 29 -3.87 33.39 1.45
C SER A 29 -5.17 33.54 2.24
N ALA A 30 -6.08 34.36 1.70
CA ALA A 30 -7.51 34.25 2.00
C ALA A 30 -8.13 33.22 1.04
N MET A 31 -8.83 32.21 1.59
CA MET A 31 -9.58 31.18 0.86
C MET A 31 -8.79 30.27 -0.11
N ALA A 32 -7.60 29.82 0.27
CA ALA A 32 -7.18 28.47 -0.15
C ALA A 32 -7.75 27.45 0.85
N PHE A 33 -8.37 26.37 0.36
CA PHE A 33 -8.78 25.27 1.24
C PHE A 33 -7.52 24.61 1.85
N PRO A 34 -7.49 24.32 3.17
CA PRO A 34 -6.32 23.75 3.83
C PRO A 34 -6.17 22.26 3.50
N TYR A 35 -5.71 21.96 2.28
CA TYR A 35 -5.64 20.60 1.74
C TYR A 35 -4.75 19.67 2.58
N MET A 36 -3.63 20.18 3.12
CA MET A 36 -2.70 19.38 3.91
C MET A 36 -3.32 18.97 5.24
N GLU A 37 -3.90 19.92 5.96
CA GLU A 37 -4.57 19.72 7.23
C GLU A 37 -5.83 18.85 7.07
N ALA A 38 -6.57 19.03 5.97
CA ALA A 38 -7.72 18.19 5.64
C ALA A 38 -7.33 16.73 5.33
N VAL A 39 -6.26 16.51 4.56
CA VAL A 39 -5.74 15.16 4.26
C VAL A 39 -5.22 14.49 5.53
N VAL A 40 -4.39 15.17 6.33
CA VAL A 40 -3.89 14.63 7.60
C VAL A 40 -5.03 14.36 8.59
N GLY A 41 -5.99 15.28 8.70
CA GLY A 41 -7.17 15.11 9.55
C GLY A 41 -8.04 13.93 9.14
N PHE A 42 -8.28 13.76 7.83
CA PHE A 42 -9.01 12.60 7.30
C PHE A 42 -8.26 11.28 7.52
N MET A 43 -6.93 11.27 7.29
CA MET A 43 -6.07 10.11 7.50
C MET A 43 -6.07 9.66 8.97
N ILE A 44 -5.97 10.60 9.92
CA ILE A 44 -6.07 10.31 11.37
C ILE A 44 -7.47 9.82 11.73
N LEU A 45 -8.54 10.40 11.16
CA LEU A 45 -9.92 9.97 11.39
C LEU A 45 -10.15 8.53 10.90
N MET A 46 -9.64 8.18 9.71
CA MET A 46 -9.69 6.83 9.16
C MET A 46 -8.92 5.84 10.05
N TYR A 47 -7.69 6.19 10.46
CA TYR A 47 -6.90 5.38 11.39
C TYR A 47 -7.63 5.11 12.73
N ILE A 48 -8.29 6.12 13.30
CA ILE A 48 -9.09 5.96 14.53
C ILE A 48 -10.29 5.03 14.29
N PHE A 49 -10.97 5.16 13.14
CA PHE A 49 -12.11 4.32 12.79
C PHE A 49 -11.72 2.85 12.57
N GLU A 50 -10.65 2.59 11.83
CA GLU A 50 -10.13 1.23 11.58
C GLU A 50 -9.60 0.61 12.89
N SER A 51 -8.80 1.35 13.66
CA SER A 51 -8.35 0.93 15.00
C SER A 51 -9.52 0.58 15.93
N TYR A 52 -10.64 1.30 15.87
CA TYR A 52 -11.85 0.98 16.63
C TYR A 52 -12.50 -0.35 16.18
N LEU A 53 -12.57 -0.62 14.88
CA LEU A 53 -13.06 -1.90 14.36
C LEU A 53 -12.15 -3.05 14.79
N ASP A 54 -10.83 -2.88 14.69
CA ASP A 54 -9.86 -3.87 15.13
C ASP A 54 -9.90 -4.10 16.64
N LEU A 55 -10.09 -3.06 17.46
CA LEU A 55 -10.26 -3.21 18.91
C LEU A 55 -11.52 -4.02 19.26
N ARG A 56 -12.61 -3.86 18.50
CA ARG A 56 -13.81 -4.70 18.64
C ARG A 56 -13.53 -6.15 18.25
N GLN A 57 -12.86 -6.38 17.12
CA GLN A 57 -12.49 -7.72 16.67
C GLN A 57 -11.53 -8.41 17.64
N HIS A 58 -10.52 -7.69 18.13
CA HIS A 58 -9.57 -8.15 19.13
C HIS A 58 -10.25 -8.51 20.46
N THR A 59 -11.26 -7.73 20.86
CA THR A 59 -12.07 -8.03 22.05
C THR A 59 -12.95 -9.27 21.83
N ALA A 60 -13.53 -9.44 20.64
CA ALA A 60 -14.28 -10.64 20.28
C ALA A 60 -13.38 -11.90 20.29
N LEU A 61 -12.14 -11.80 19.77
CA LEU A 61 -11.14 -12.88 19.79
C LEU A 61 -10.69 -13.29 21.20
N LYS A 62 -10.83 -12.42 22.21
CA LYS A 62 -10.54 -12.77 23.62
C LYS A 62 -11.62 -13.64 24.27
N LEU A 63 -12.81 -13.76 23.68
CA LEU A 63 -13.89 -14.56 24.26
C LEU A 63 -13.48 -16.05 24.28
N PRO A 64 -13.48 -16.71 25.46
CA PRO A 64 -12.95 -18.08 25.58
C PRO A 64 -13.92 -19.16 25.07
N ARG A 65 -15.18 -18.80 24.79
CA ARG A 65 -16.26 -19.74 24.46
C ARG A 65 -16.33 -20.04 22.97
N LEU A 66 -16.41 -21.32 22.63
CA LEU A 66 -16.84 -21.76 21.31
C LEU A 66 -18.31 -21.35 21.09
N PRO A 67 -18.71 -20.87 19.90
CA PRO A 67 -20.12 -20.74 19.54
C PRO A 67 -20.81 -22.11 19.52
N LYS A 68 -22.02 -22.21 20.07
CA LYS A 68 -22.79 -23.48 20.15
C LYS A 68 -23.00 -24.18 18.80
N THR A 69 -23.01 -23.42 17.71
CA THR A 69 -23.14 -23.92 16.33
C THR A 69 -21.89 -24.62 15.79
N LEU A 70 -20.74 -24.48 16.47
CA LEU A 70 -19.46 -25.10 16.09
C LEU A 70 -19.06 -26.25 17.02
N GLU A 71 -19.83 -26.49 18.09
CA GLU A 71 -19.65 -27.64 18.99
C GLU A 71 -19.77 -28.95 18.18
N GLY A 72 -18.73 -29.78 18.24
CA GLY A 72 -18.63 -31.02 17.47
C GLY A 72 -18.03 -30.90 16.06
N VAL A 73 -17.96 -29.69 15.48
CA VAL A 73 -17.30 -29.46 14.17
C VAL A 73 -15.81 -29.16 14.34
N ILE A 74 -15.45 -28.41 15.39
CA ILE A 74 -14.08 -27.99 15.69
C ILE A 74 -13.70 -28.50 17.08
N SER A 75 -12.52 -29.12 17.20
CA SER A 75 -11.98 -29.51 18.51
C SER A 75 -11.50 -28.28 19.30
N GLN A 76 -11.69 -28.29 20.62
CA GLN A 76 -11.31 -27.19 21.50
C GLN A 76 -9.83 -26.78 21.32
N GLU A 77 -8.93 -27.75 21.14
CA GLU A 77 -7.50 -27.52 20.87
C GLU A 77 -7.26 -26.71 19.57
N LYS A 78 -8.00 -27.01 18.49
CA LYS A 78 -7.90 -26.26 17.23
C LYS A 78 -8.47 -24.85 17.37
N PHE A 79 -9.55 -24.69 18.12
CA PHE A 79 -10.12 -23.37 18.42
C PHE A 79 -9.12 -22.50 19.21
N GLU A 80 -8.48 -23.05 20.25
CA GLU A 80 -7.49 -22.33 21.05
C GLU A 80 -6.22 -21.97 20.27
N LYS A 81 -5.72 -22.88 19.42
CA LYS A 81 -4.60 -22.58 18.50
C LYS A 81 -4.97 -21.47 17.50
N SER A 82 -6.14 -21.54 16.89
CA SER A 82 -6.63 -20.50 15.96
C SER A 82 -6.81 -19.14 16.66
N ARG A 83 -7.34 -19.13 17.89
CA ARG A 83 -7.50 -17.94 18.73
C ARG A 83 -6.14 -17.32 19.07
N ALA A 84 -5.16 -18.12 19.49
CA ALA A 84 -3.80 -17.66 19.80
C ALA A 84 -3.11 -17.04 18.58
N TYR A 85 -3.21 -17.68 17.40
CA TYR A 85 -2.71 -17.13 16.14
C TYR A 85 -3.37 -15.79 15.78
N SER A 86 -4.70 -15.71 15.90
CA SER A 86 -5.46 -14.49 15.59
C SER A 86 -5.12 -13.33 16.52
N LEU A 87 -4.89 -13.62 17.81
CA LEU A 87 -4.47 -12.61 18.80
C LEU A 87 -3.04 -12.10 18.54
N ASP A 88 -2.09 -12.99 18.25
CA ASP A 88 -0.71 -12.60 17.89
C ASP A 88 -0.68 -11.74 16.61
N LYS A 89 -1.43 -12.14 15.58
CA LYS A 89 -1.56 -11.39 14.32
C LYS A 89 -2.21 -10.02 14.56
N SER A 90 -3.23 -9.95 15.41
CA SER A 90 -3.92 -8.70 15.75
C SER A 90 -3.01 -7.74 16.54
N HIS A 91 -2.25 -8.22 17.53
CA HIS A 91 -1.25 -7.40 18.22
C HIS A 91 -0.20 -6.83 17.27
N PHE A 92 0.30 -7.64 16.34
CA PHE A 92 1.25 -7.18 15.32
C PHE A 92 0.63 -6.12 14.39
N HIS A 93 -0.62 -6.30 13.96
CA HIS A 93 -1.32 -5.33 13.12
C HIS A 93 -1.44 -3.96 13.80
N PHE A 94 -1.88 -3.90 15.07
CA PHE A 94 -1.94 -2.63 15.82
C PHE A 94 -0.59 -1.90 15.89
N VAL A 95 0.50 -2.63 16.10
CA VAL A 95 1.85 -2.04 16.16
C VAL A 95 2.30 -1.57 14.76
N HIS A 96 2.01 -2.35 13.72
CA HIS A 96 2.29 -1.99 12.33
C HIS A 96 1.56 -0.70 11.95
N GLU A 97 0.23 -0.67 12.05
CA GLU A 97 -0.56 0.51 11.66
C GLU A 97 -0.19 1.76 12.47
N PHE A 98 0.14 1.61 13.76
CA PHE A 98 0.60 2.73 14.58
C PHE A 98 1.94 3.30 14.12
N VAL A 99 2.88 2.46 13.65
CA VAL A 99 4.15 2.97 13.08
C VAL A 99 3.91 3.56 11.69
N THR A 100 3.08 2.93 10.85
CA THR A 100 2.73 3.43 9.51
C THR A 100 2.08 4.81 9.58
N ILE A 101 1.03 5.01 10.40
CA ILE A 101 0.36 6.31 10.52
C ILE A 101 1.31 7.41 11.03
N LEU A 102 2.22 7.09 11.96
CA LEU A 102 3.24 8.04 12.42
C LEU A 102 4.23 8.39 11.30
N MET A 103 4.67 7.40 10.52
CA MET A 103 5.58 7.60 9.40
C MET A 103 4.95 8.44 8.28
N ASP A 104 3.72 8.12 7.87
CA ASP A 104 3.00 8.85 6.83
C ASP A 104 2.68 10.28 7.26
N THR A 105 2.26 10.45 8.52
CA THR A 105 2.06 11.77 9.14
C THR A 105 3.36 12.59 9.11
N ALA A 106 4.50 12.00 9.47
CA ALA A 106 5.80 12.66 9.40
C ALA A 106 6.23 12.98 7.95
N ILE A 107 6.02 12.06 7.01
CA ILE A 107 6.32 12.25 5.57
C ILE A 107 5.58 13.47 5.01
N LEU A 108 4.30 13.64 5.39
CA LEU A 108 3.49 14.80 5.00
C LEU A 108 3.94 16.09 5.74
N PHE A 109 4.08 16.06 7.07
CA PHE A 109 4.45 17.26 7.84
C PHE A 109 5.84 17.82 7.51
N PHE A 110 6.83 16.96 7.29
CA PHE A 110 8.19 17.39 6.94
C PHE A 110 8.39 17.62 5.43
N GLY A 111 7.36 17.45 4.60
CA GLY A 111 7.46 17.65 3.15
C GLY A 111 8.44 16.69 2.47
N VAL A 112 8.54 15.46 2.96
CA VAL A 112 9.51 14.46 2.48
C VAL A 112 9.27 14.14 1.00
N LEU A 113 8.01 14.10 0.54
CA LEU A 113 7.68 13.86 -0.87
C LEU A 113 8.26 14.94 -1.82
N PRO A 114 8.02 16.26 -1.63
CA PRO A 114 8.73 17.32 -2.37
C PRO A 114 10.25 17.27 -2.29
N TRP A 115 10.81 16.93 -1.13
CA TRP A 115 12.26 16.79 -0.97
C TRP A 115 12.80 15.62 -1.81
N PHE A 116 12.12 14.47 -1.77
CA PHE A 116 12.49 13.26 -2.49
C PHE A 116 12.40 13.46 -4.01
N TRP A 117 11.39 14.19 -4.49
CA TRP A 117 11.27 14.61 -5.89
C TRP A 117 12.47 15.46 -6.35
N LYS A 118 12.93 16.42 -5.55
CA LYS A 118 14.14 17.19 -5.89
C LYS A 118 15.36 16.28 -5.97
N ARG A 119 15.51 15.38 -4.99
CA ARG A 119 16.65 14.47 -4.90
C ARG A 119 16.71 13.45 -6.03
N SER A 120 15.57 12.98 -6.55
CA SER A 120 15.53 12.11 -7.73
C SER A 120 15.97 12.82 -9.01
N GLY A 121 15.69 14.12 -9.14
CA GLY A 121 16.20 14.95 -10.24
C GLY A 121 17.72 15.12 -10.20
N GLU A 122 18.27 15.44 -9.02
CA GLU A 122 19.73 15.53 -8.81
C GLU A 122 20.44 14.20 -9.13
N PHE A 123 19.83 13.07 -8.74
CA PHE A 123 20.35 11.74 -9.03
C PHE A 123 20.38 11.44 -10.55
N LEU A 124 19.39 11.88 -11.32
CA LEU A 124 19.40 11.70 -12.78
C LEU A 124 20.53 12.47 -13.45
N VAL A 125 20.77 13.72 -13.04
CA VAL A 125 21.90 14.51 -13.54
C VAL A 125 23.22 13.83 -13.20
N PHE A 126 23.37 13.27 -12.00
CA PHE A 126 24.56 12.51 -11.60
C PHE A 126 24.77 11.24 -12.45
N VAL A 127 23.70 10.57 -12.86
CA VAL A 127 23.74 9.39 -13.77
C VAL A 127 23.91 9.80 -15.25
N GLY A 128 23.92 11.10 -15.57
CA GLY A 128 24.07 11.60 -16.94
C GLY A 128 22.79 11.55 -17.78
N LEU A 129 21.62 11.40 -17.14
CA LEU A 129 20.31 11.43 -17.77
C LEU A 129 19.70 12.83 -17.71
N ASN A 130 18.93 13.21 -18.73
CA ASN A 130 18.29 14.52 -18.77
C ASN A 130 17.12 14.59 -17.77
N ALA A 131 17.31 15.36 -16.69
CA ALA A 131 16.29 15.60 -15.66
C ALA A 131 15.10 16.44 -16.15
N GLU A 132 15.20 17.15 -17.27
CA GLU A 132 14.05 17.85 -17.87
C GLU A 132 13.04 16.89 -18.52
N ASN A 133 13.42 15.62 -18.74
CA ASN A 133 12.48 14.60 -19.18
C ASN A 133 11.68 14.07 -17.98
N GLU A 134 10.45 14.57 -17.84
CA GLU A 134 9.47 14.20 -16.82
C GLU A 134 9.28 12.68 -16.66
N ILE A 135 9.44 11.89 -17.74
CA ILE A 135 9.36 10.42 -17.67
C ILE A 135 10.52 9.87 -16.84
N PHE A 136 11.76 10.26 -17.14
CA PHE A 136 12.91 9.79 -16.37
C PHE A 136 12.85 10.29 -14.91
N HIS A 137 12.43 11.55 -14.70
CA HIS A 137 12.23 12.11 -13.35
C HIS A 137 11.23 11.28 -12.53
N THR A 138 10.07 10.99 -13.11
CA THR A 138 9.02 10.20 -12.44
C THR A 138 9.47 8.76 -12.20
N LEU A 139 10.19 8.14 -13.13
CA LEU A 139 10.71 6.78 -12.95
C LEU A 139 11.78 6.71 -11.84
N ALA A 140 12.69 7.69 -11.75
CA ALA A 140 13.67 7.76 -10.68
C ALA A 140 13.02 8.00 -9.31
N PHE A 141 12.01 8.88 -9.27
CA PHE A 141 11.20 9.12 -8.07
C PHE A 141 10.50 7.84 -7.60
N LEU A 142 9.75 7.17 -8.48
CA LEU A 142 9.02 5.94 -8.15
C LEU A 142 9.96 4.78 -7.76
N ALA A 143 11.10 4.63 -8.44
CA ALA A 143 12.10 3.62 -8.07
C ALA A 143 12.66 3.87 -6.66
N GLY A 144 12.93 5.14 -6.32
CA GLY A 144 13.36 5.52 -4.99
C GLY A 144 12.29 5.32 -3.91
N VAL A 145 11.04 5.68 -4.18
CA VAL A 145 9.90 5.46 -3.25
C VAL A 145 9.65 3.97 -3.04
N MET A 146 9.71 3.17 -4.11
CA MET A 146 9.61 1.71 -4.02
C MET A 146 10.74 1.11 -3.18
N PHE A 147 11.97 1.59 -3.34
CA PHE A 147 13.12 1.14 -2.53
C PHE A 147 12.98 1.55 -1.06
N TRP A 148 12.49 2.77 -0.79
CA TRP A 148 12.17 3.24 0.56
C TRP A 148 11.12 2.36 1.24
N SER A 149 9.95 2.14 0.61
CA SER A 149 8.90 1.26 1.14
C SER A 149 9.42 -0.16 1.39
N GLN A 150 10.18 -0.75 0.46
CA GLN A 150 10.74 -2.08 0.68
C GLN A 150 11.68 -2.12 1.89
N ILE A 151 12.40 -1.04 2.22
CA ILE A 151 13.23 -0.97 3.43
C ILE A 151 12.39 -0.81 4.70
N THR A 152 11.34 0.03 4.68
CA THR A 152 10.47 0.26 5.85
C THR A 152 9.64 -0.98 6.18
N ASP A 153 9.21 -1.72 5.17
CA ASP A 153 8.25 -2.81 5.29
C ASP A 153 8.96 -4.17 5.54
N LEU A 154 10.23 -4.30 5.13
CA LEU A 154 11.07 -5.47 5.36
C LEU A 154 11.13 -5.95 6.84
N PRO A 155 11.40 -5.12 7.86
CA PRO A 155 11.44 -5.59 9.25
C PRO A 155 10.09 -6.16 9.71
N PHE A 156 8.97 -5.55 9.31
CA PHE A 156 7.63 -6.03 9.61
C PHE A 156 7.32 -7.35 8.89
N SER A 157 7.66 -7.44 7.60
CA SER A 157 7.50 -8.65 6.80
C SER A 157 8.33 -9.84 7.33
N LEU A 158 9.57 -9.58 7.75
CA LEU A 158 10.44 -10.56 8.41
C LEU A 158 9.87 -11.00 9.76
N TYR A 159 9.39 -10.07 10.59
CA TYR A 159 8.80 -10.42 11.89
C TYR A 159 7.52 -11.26 11.73
N SER A 160 6.61 -10.84 10.83
CA SER A 160 5.41 -11.59 10.50
C SER A 160 5.73 -13.02 10.03
N THR A 161 6.64 -13.16 9.06
CA THR A 161 6.97 -14.45 8.45
C THR A 161 7.79 -15.36 9.38
N PHE A 162 8.87 -14.85 9.96
CA PHE A 162 9.84 -15.67 10.70
C PHE A 162 9.60 -15.75 12.20
N VAL A 163 8.80 -14.85 12.79
CA VAL A 163 8.41 -14.92 14.22
C VAL A 163 6.96 -15.40 14.36
N ILE A 164 5.98 -14.73 13.75
CA ILE A 164 4.55 -15.05 13.97
C ILE A 164 4.18 -16.36 13.27
N GLU A 165 4.34 -16.46 11.95
CA GLU A 165 3.97 -17.66 11.20
C GLU A 165 4.84 -18.88 11.59
N SER A 166 6.09 -18.67 12.04
CA SER A 166 6.94 -19.74 12.60
C SER A 166 6.43 -20.25 13.95
N ARG A 167 6.04 -19.35 14.87
CA ARG A 167 5.52 -19.70 16.21
C ARG A 167 4.29 -20.61 16.12
N HIS A 168 3.44 -20.39 15.12
CA HIS A 168 2.23 -21.18 14.86
C HIS A 168 2.44 -22.33 13.86
N GLY A 169 3.68 -22.58 13.42
CA GLY A 169 4.06 -23.71 12.56
C GLY A 169 3.67 -23.60 11.08
N PHE A 170 3.08 -22.47 10.68
CA PHE A 170 2.65 -22.18 9.30
C PHE A 170 3.82 -21.80 8.38
N ASN A 171 4.90 -21.24 8.92
CA ASN A 171 6.07 -20.91 8.10
C ASN A 171 6.72 -22.17 7.51
N LYS A 172 6.86 -22.18 6.18
CA LYS A 172 7.59 -23.19 5.38
C LYS A 172 8.65 -22.56 4.47
N GLN A 173 8.86 -21.24 4.57
CA GLN A 173 9.84 -20.49 3.78
C GLN A 173 11.17 -20.40 4.53
N THR A 174 12.28 -20.48 3.79
CA THR A 174 13.61 -20.19 4.33
C THR A 174 13.98 -18.73 4.07
N ILE A 175 14.90 -18.17 4.86
CA ILE A 175 15.35 -16.77 4.74
C ILE A 175 15.89 -16.50 3.32
N TRP A 176 16.71 -17.42 2.78
CA TRP A 176 17.20 -17.33 1.40
C TRP A 176 16.07 -17.24 0.37
N LEU A 177 15.01 -18.03 0.56
CA LEU A 177 13.89 -18.12 -0.35
C LEU A 177 13.01 -16.87 -0.31
N PHE A 178 12.77 -16.33 0.89
CA PHE A 178 12.12 -15.05 1.11
C PHE A 178 12.84 -13.91 0.36
N PHE A 179 14.15 -13.72 0.57
CA PHE A 179 14.90 -12.67 -0.11
C PHE A 179 14.99 -12.87 -1.63
N ARG A 180 15.15 -14.12 -2.08
CA ARG A 180 15.15 -14.43 -3.51
C ARG A 180 13.84 -14.06 -4.19
N ASP A 181 12.70 -14.40 -3.58
CA ASP A 181 11.40 -14.14 -4.17
C ASP A 181 11.00 -12.65 -4.02
N MET A 182 11.47 -11.94 -2.99
CA MET A 182 11.42 -10.47 -2.90
C MET A 182 12.19 -9.80 -4.05
N ILE A 183 13.44 -10.21 -4.31
CA ILE A 183 14.26 -9.69 -5.42
C ILE A 183 13.61 -9.96 -6.78
N LYS A 184 13.03 -11.15 -6.99
CA LYS A 184 12.25 -11.44 -8.20
C LYS A 184 11.04 -10.50 -8.34
N GLY A 185 10.33 -10.23 -7.25
CA GLY A 185 9.21 -9.29 -7.23
C GLY A 185 9.64 -7.89 -7.65
N ILE A 186 10.71 -7.37 -7.05
CA ILE A 186 11.30 -6.07 -7.40
C ILE A 186 11.75 -6.05 -8.87
N ALA A 187 12.45 -7.08 -9.34
CA ALA A 187 12.89 -7.17 -10.74
C ALA A 187 11.71 -7.19 -11.73
N LEU A 188 10.62 -7.88 -11.40
CA LEU A 188 9.40 -7.91 -12.21
C LEU A 188 8.69 -6.54 -12.22
N SER A 189 8.62 -5.86 -11.08
CA SER A 189 8.08 -4.49 -10.98
C SER A 189 8.92 -3.50 -11.79
N ILE A 190 10.24 -3.62 -11.79
CA ILE A 190 11.16 -2.80 -12.61
C ILE A 190 11.04 -3.14 -14.11
N LEU A 191 10.66 -4.37 -14.47
CA LEU A 191 10.46 -4.76 -15.87
C LEU A 191 9.11 -4.27 -16.43
N ILE A 192 8.03 -4.38 -15.65
CA ILE A 192 6.65 -4.11 -16.09
C ILE A 192 6.20 -2.68 -15.78
N GLY A 193 6.63 -2.11 -14.65
CA GLY A 193 6.20 -0.79 -14.18
C GLY A 193 6.62 0.37 -15.09
N PRO A 194 7.92 0.52 -15.45
CA PRO A 194 8.38 1.66 -16.23
C PRO A 194 7.71 1.83 -17.60
N PRO A 195 7.48 0.78 -18.42
CA PRO A 195 6.69 0.90 -19.64
C PRO A 195 5.26 1.42 -19.41
N ILE A 196 4.59 0.96 -18.35
CA ILE A 196 3.23 1.40 -17.99
C ILE A 196 3.24 2.87 -17.56
N VAL A 197 4.14 3.26 -16.66
CA VAL A 197 4.27 4.64 -16.17
C VAL A 197 4.61 5.59 -17.32
N ALA A 198 5.55 5.23 -18.18
CA ALA A 198 5.91 6.04 -19.35
C ALA A 198 4.71 6.21 -20.31
N ALA A 199 3.93 5.14 -20.55
CA ALA A 199 2.72 5.24 -21.37
C ALA A 199 1.67 6.17 -20.74
N ILE A 200 1.44 6.07 -19.42
CA ILE A 200 0.52 6.97 -18.70
C ILE A 200 0.96 8.43 -18.81
N ILE A 201 2.25 8.73 -18.59
CA ILE A 201 2.78 10.10 -18.71
C ILE A 201 2.60 10.64 -20.14
N VAL A 202 2.88 9.83 -21.17
CA VAL A 202 2.67 10.23 -22.57
C VAL A 202 1.19 10.48 -22.87
N ILE A 203 0.26 9.70 -22.31
CA ILE A 203 -1.18 9.94 -22.44
C ILE A 203 -1.60 11.22 -21.71
N VAL A 204 -1.05 11.50 -20.52
CA VAL A 204 -1.32 12.75 -19.79
C VAL A 204 -0.82 13.97 -20.57
N GLN A 205 0.41 13.93 -21.08
CA GLN A 205 1.01 15.01 -21.86
C GLN A 205 0.29 15.28 -23.20
N LYS A 206 -0.30 14.25 -23.83
CA LYS A 206 -0.92 14.36 -25.17
C LYS A 206 -2.45 14.27 -25.18
N GLY A 207 -3.09 13.96 -24.06
CA GLY A 207 -4.51 13.58 -24.00
C GLY A 207 -5.49 14.72 -24.23
N GLY A 208 -5.07 15.97 -24.02
CA GLY A 208 -5.89 17.16 -24.23
C GLY A 208 -7.26 17.08 -23.52
N PRO A 209 -8.37 17.53 -24.13
CA PRO A 209 -9.68 17.53 -23.48
C PRO A 209 -10.29 16.13 -23.27
N TYR A 210 -9.77 15.09 -23.93
CA TYR A 210 -10.26 13.71 -23.83
C TYR A 210 -9.35 12.79 -23.01
N LEU A 211 -8.38 13.37 -22.27
CA LEU A 211 -7.41 12.66 -21.42
C LEU A 211 -8.05 11.56 -20.57
N ALA A 212 -9.20 11.82 -19.96
CA ALA A 212 -9.91 10.85 -19.11
C ALA A 212 -10.33 9.58 -19.88
N ILE A 213 -10.79 9.74 -21.14
CA ILE A 213 -11.20 8.62 -21.99
C ILE A 213 -9.99 7.81 -22.43
N TYR A 214 -8.88 8.48 -22.80
CA TYR A 214 -7.65 7.80 -23.20
C TYR A 214 -7.00 7.03 -22.04
N LEU A 215 -6.92 7.61 -20.84
CA LEU A 215 -6.44 6.90 -19.65
C LEU A 215 -7.36 5.74 -19.27
N TRP A 216 -8.68 5.93 -19.29
CA TRP A 216 -9.63 4.85 -19.00
C TRP A 216 -9.49 3.68 -19.98
N ALA A 217 -9.43 3.96 -21.29
CA ALA A 217 -9.26 2.93 -22.31
C ALA A 217 -7.91 2.21 -22.19
N PHE A 218 -6.83 2.94 -21.91
CA PHE A 218 -5.51 2.36 -21.65
C PHE A 218 -5.52 1.44 -20.42
N MET A 219 -6.10 1.89 -19.30
CA MET A 219 -6.19 1.12 -18.07
C MET A 219 -7.07 -0.13 -18.23
N LEU A 220 -8.17 -0.05 -19.01
CA LEU A 220 -9.01 -1.19 -19.36
C LEU A 220 -8.24 -2.25 -20.15
N VAL A 221 -7.53 -1.83 -21.22
CA VAL A 221 -6.72 -2.74 -22.03
C VAL A 221 -5.59 -3.36 -21.19
N LEU A 222 -4.90 -2.55 -20.39
CA LEU A 222 -3.84 -3.01 -19.49
C LEU A 222 -4.38 -4.04 -18.49
N ALA A 223 -5.56 -3.82 -17.89
CA ALA A 223 -6.18 -4.76 -16.96
C ALA A 223 -6.52 -6.11 -17.63
N LEU A 224 -7.10 -6.10 -18.83
CA LEU A 224 -7.42 -7.31 -19.59
C LEU A 224 -6.16 -8.09 -19.99
N VAL A 225 -5.11 -7.38 -20.43
CA VAL A 225 -3.81 -7.96 -20.76
C VAL A 225 -3.16 -8.56 -19.51
N MET A 226 -3.12 -7.85 -18.38
CA MET A 226 -2.54 -8.34 -17.13
C MET A 226 -3.33 -9.51 -16.53
N MET A 227 -4.67 -9.52 -16.63
CA MET A 227 -5.51 -10.65 -16.23
C MET A 227 -5.16 -11.94 -16.98
N THR A 228 -4.70 -11.82 -18.24
CA THR A 228 -4.26 -12.96 -19.06
C THR A 228 -2.79 -13.32 -18.79
N ILE A 229 -1.90 -12.32 -18.72
CA ILE A 229 -0.46 -12.51 -18.51
C ILE A 229 -0.14 -13.04 -17.11
N TYR A 230 -0.84 -12.59 -16.08
CA TYR A 230 -0.54 -12.93 -14.69
C TYR A 230 -0.54 -14.44 -14.39
N PRO A 231 -1.61 -15.21 -14.66
CA PRO A 231 -1.62 -16.65 -14.38
C PRO A 231 -0.69 -17.46 -15.30
N ILE A 232 -0.39 -16.96 -16.50
CA ILE A 232 0.40 -17.69 -17.51
C ILE A 232 1.91 -17.48 -17.33
N LEU A 233 2.34 -16.25 -17.05
CA LEU A 233 3.76 -15.87 -17.01
C LEU A 233 4.23 -15.46 -15.61
N ILE A 234 3.42 -14.72 -14.84
CA ILE A 234 3.87 -14.16 -13.57
C ILE A 234 3.80 -15.21 -12.45
N ALA A 235 2.63 -15.82 -12.23
CA ALA A 235 2.44 -16.77 -11.14
C ALA A 235 3.42 -17.97 -11.17
N PRO A 236 3.79 -18.56 -12.33
CA PRO A 236 4.77 -19.66 -12.41
C PRO A 236 6.23 -19.29 -12.06
N LEU A 237 6.60 -18.01 -12.03
CA LEU A 237 7.94 -17.57 -11.61
C LEU A 237 8.14 -17.67 -10.08
N PHE A 238 7.03 -17.62 -9.34
CA PHE A 238 7.01 -17.70 -7.88
C PHE A 238 6.59 -19.09 -7.38
N ASN A 239 5.62 -19.73 -8.03
CA ASN A 239 5.03 -20.99 -7.57
C ASN A 239 5.28 -22.15 -8.54
N LYS A 240 5.51 -23.36 -7.99
CA LYS A 240 5.58 -24.58 -8.80
C LYS A 240 4.17 -25.13 -9.04
N PHE A 241 3.80 -25.20 -10.31
CA PHE A 241 2.55 -25.84 -10.77
C PHE A 241 2.88 -27.24 -11.27
N THR A 242 2.47 -28.27 -10.52
CA THR A 242 2.60 -29.68 -10.91
C THR A 242 1.23 -30.18 -11.40
N PRO A 243 1.14 -30.99 -12.47
CA PRO A 243 -0.14 -31.57 -12.86
C PRO A 243 -0.72 -32.41 -11.72
N LEU A 244 -2.05 -32.40 -11.54
CA LEU A 244 -2.71 -33.28 -10.59
C LEU A 244 -2.48 -34.74 -11.02
N PRO A 245 -1.89 -35.61 -10.18
CA PRO A 245 -1.67 -37.00 -10.52
C PRO A 245 -3.00 -37.72 -10.77
N ASP A 246 -2.94 -38.75 -11.62
CA ASP A 246 -4.11 -39.56 -11.93
C ASP A 246 -4.56 -40.36 -10.71
N GLY A 247 -5.87 -40.35 -10.45
CA GLY A 247 -6.45 -40.95 -9.24
C GLY A 247 -7.90 -40.51 -9.03
N GLU A 248 -8.53 -41.05 -7.98
CA GLU A 248 -9.96 -40.89 -7.71
C GLU A 248 -10.42 -39.42 -7.65
N LEU A 249 -9.62 -38.54 -7.02
CA LEU A 249 -9.94 -37.11 -6.91
C LEU A 249 -9.99 -36.44 -8.29
N ARG A 250 -9.06 -36.78 -9.18
CA ARG A 250 -9.02 -36.23 -10.54
C ARG A 250 -10.27 -36.63 -11.33
N VAL A 251 -10.62 -37.91 -11.30
CA VAL A 251 -11.82 -38.44 -11.98
C VAL A 251 -13.09 -37.79 -11.44
N LYS A 252 -13.21 -37.59 -10.12
CA LYS A 252 -14.35 -36.89 -9.51
C LYS A 252 -14.47 -35.44 -10.00
N ILE A 253 -13.36 -34.71 -10.13
CA ILE A 253 -13.35 -33.33 -10.64
C ILE A 253 -13.69 -33.30 -12.14
N GLU A 254 -13.14 -34.19 -12.95
CA GLU A 254 -13.40 -34.27 -14.39
C GLU A 254 -14.88 -34.63 -14.67
N ASN A 255 -15.47 -35.54 -13.88
CA ASN A 255 -16.90 -35.87 -13.96
C ASN A 255 -17.81 -34.68 -13.58
N LEU A 256 -17.47 -33.93 -12.52
CA LEU A 256 -18.23 -32.74 -12.10
C LEU A 256 -18.10 -31.59 -13.11
N ALA A 257 -16.90 -31.37 -13.68
CA ALA A 257 -16.73 -30.40 -14.76
C ALA A 257 -17.55 -30.78 -16.00
N SER A 258 -17.59 -32.07 -16.34
CA SER A 258 -18.35 -32.59 -17.47
C SER A 258 -19.86 -32.45 -17.27
N SER A 259 -20.39 -32.74 -16.07
CA SER A 259 -21.84 -32.57 -15.80
C SER A 259 -22.30 -31.11 -15.87
N LEU A 260 -21.41 -30.17 -15.50
CA LEU A 260 -21.64 -28.72 -15.62
C LEU A 260 -21.27 -28.15 -17.01
N LYS A 261 -20.82 -28.98 -17.95
CA LYS A 261 -20.30 -28.58 -19.28
C LYS A 261 -19.16 -27.54 -19.20
N PHE A 262 -18.41 -27.52 -18.10
CA PHE A 262 -17.28 -26.63 -17.91
C PHE A 262 -16.07 -27.11 -18.72
N PRO A 263 -15.47 -26.26 -19.59
CA PRO A 263 -14.38 -26.66 -20.50
C PRO A 263 -13.03 -26.79 -19.76
N LEU A 264 -12.92 -27.82 -18.93
CA LEU A 264 -11.72 -28.13 -18.14
C LEU A 264 -10.57 -28.61 -19.06
N LYS A 265 -9.51 -27.81 -19.17
CA LYS A 265 -8.34 -28.14 -20.02
C LYS A 265 -7.23 -28.89 -19.29
N LYS A 266 -6.87 -28.46 -18.07
CA LYS A 266 -5.77 -29.01 -17.26
C LYS A 266 -6.05 -28.80 -15.77
N LEU A 267 -5.67 -29.76 -14.94
CA LEU A 267 -5.69 -29.66 -13.48
C LEU A 267 -4.26 -29.58 -12.95
N PHE A 268 -3.99 -28.57 -12.12
CA PHE A 268 -2.68 -28.37 -11.50
C PHE A 268 -2.83 -28.27 -9.98
N VAL A 269 -1.92 -28.93 -9.26
CA VAL A 269 -1.67 -28.68 -7.85
C VAL A 269 -0.59 -27.60 -7.75
N VAL A 270 -0.91 -26.52 -7.05
CA VAL A 270 0.06 -25.48 -6.71
C VAL A 270 0.81 -25.93 -5.47
N GLN A 271 2.12 -26.15 -5.57
CA GLN A 271 2.98 -26.32 -4.38
C GLN A 271 3.19 -24.97 -3.72
N GLY A 272 2.17 -24.54 -3.00
CA GLY A 272 2.13 -23.29 -2.28
C GLY A 272 3.13 -23.26 -1.13
N GLN A 273 4.09 -22.33 -1.18
CA GLN A 273 4.84 -21.97 0.00
C GLN A 273 4.01 -20.99 0.82
N ALA A 274 3.64 -21.38 2.06
CA ALA A 274 2.94 -20.59 3.11
C ALA A 274 1.78 -19.67 2.63
N ILE A 275 2.11 -18.59 1.93
CA ILE A 275 1.24 -17.59 1.29
C ILE A 275 0.02 -18.21 0.59
N ALA A 276 0.19 -19.25 -0.25
CA ALA A 276 -0.94 -19.83 -0.98
C ALA A 276 -1.91 -20.64 -0.09
N MET A 277 -1.46 -21.15 1.06
CA MET A 277 -2.35 -21.76 2.05
C MET A 277 -3.24 -20.70 2.72
N ARG A 278 -2.71 -19.48 2.90
CA ARG A 278 -3.48 -18.29 3.35
C ARG A 278 -4.57 -17.92 2.34
N ILE A 279 -4.22 -17.74 1.05
CA ILE A 279 -5.17 -17.38 -0.01
C ILE A 279 -6.33 -18.40 -0.12
N CYS A 280 -6.03 -19.70 -0.01
CA CYS A 280 -7.06 -20.73 -0.05
C CYS A 280 -8.01 -20.66 1.17
N MET A 281 -7.48 -20.37 2.35
CA MET A 281 -8.26 -20.26 3.59
C MET A 281 -9.08 -18.97 3.65
N ASP A 282 -8.50 -17.84 3.23
CA ASP A 282 -9.16 -16.54 3.15
C ASP A 282 -10.30 -16.58 2.11
N SER A 283 -10.08 -17.16 0.92
CA SER A 283 -11.11 -17.36 -0.11
C SER A 283 -12.26 -18.26 0.36
N LEU A 284 -11.97 -19.31 1.14
CA LEU A 284 -13.00 -20.14 1.76
C LEU A 284 -13.82 -19.36 2.81
N THR A 285 -13.19 -18.53 3.65
CA THR A 285 -13.95 -17.68 4.59
C THR A 285 -14.79 -16.61 3.88
N THR A 286 -14.31 -15.99 2.81
CA THR A 286 -15.09 -15.03 2.02
C THR A 286 -16.28 -15.73 1.34
N SER A 287 -16.08 -16.91 0.76
CA SER A 287 -17.14 -17.74 0.18
C SER A 287 -18.24 -18.08 1.20
N VAL A 288 -17.88 -18.49 2.42
CA VAL A 288 -18.83 -18.80 3.49
C VAL A 288 -19.60 -17.56 3.97
N SER A 289 -18.97 -16.37 3.98
CA SER A 289 -19.66 -15.12 4.32
C SER A 289 -20.74 -14.73 3.31
N SER A 290 -20.51 -14.97 2.00
CA SER A 290 -21.52 -14.69 0.96
C SER A 290 -22.72 -15.65 0.97
N PHE A 291 -22.60 -16.81 1.62
CA PHE A 291 -23.66 -17.83 1.71
C PHE A 291 -24.54 -17.71 2.96
N THR A 292 -24.31 -16.70 3.83
CA THR A 292 -25.12 -16.46 5.03
C THR A 292 -25.95 -15.15 4.97
N THR A 293 -25.95 -14.47 3.81
CA THR A 293 -26.84 -13.34 3.50
C THR A 293 -27.57 -13.56 2.18
N HIS A 294 -28.42 -14.60 2.13
CA HIS A 294 -29.56 -14.73 1.22
C HIS A 294 -30.64 -15.62 1.84
#